data_AF-A0A0R1HIK1-F1
#
_entry.id   AF-A0A0R1HIK1-F1
#
_cell.length_a   1.000
_cell.length_b   1.000
_cell.length_c   1.000
_cell.angle_alpha   90.00
_cell.angle_beta   90.00
_cell.angle_gamma   90.00
#
_symmetry.space_group_name_H-M   'P 1'
#
loop_
_entity.id
_entity.type
_entity.pdbx_description
1 polymer ?
#
loop_
_entity_poly.entity_id
_entity_poly.type
_entity_poly.pdbx_seq_one_letter_code
_entity_poly.pdbx_strand_id
1 'polypeptide(L)'
;MKKMNKSKISVAKKNVIKTVAVIGLLNSVMILGVSAHSVDASNHEKQVATSEVGTQELGVVTRGSMNVSGTGASGLHLQGNNTVTTGTLDFDYEGKSIVSIGLNESTDYVMSVPAELVPLFNNSTFTNYITGNFQFNNGSKYAYNKNDIRVEDGGKTLRIKNPTQSWFAYADFKVHLSLDLGQMVTDTGIRVADAENNSSYIFTGGLVKNGSSVDWDVVGSYNASYTLPTHRLDPGWTLLQEVPTVEAIFDTDTTVTGRGVPGAKIQIKVGDKVIGTGVVDENGIYVVTIPKQYAGVTVKVNQNTGVGWSKDREVIVKHKDATIAKPQVNIVTEDSKAVTGKGETPGNIIIIADADGKEIARGVVQANRSFEIPIPKQTAYSLLYVTETNGTETSLPTIVPVHATLR
;
A
#
# COMPACT_ATOMS: atom_id res chain seq x y z
N MET A 1 3.72 17.56 58.00
CA MET A 1 3.57 16.21 58.57
C MET A 1 3.80 15.18 57.49
N LYS A 2 4.77 14.27 57.72
CA LYS A 2 4.99 12.89 57.20
C LYS A 2 4.77 12.59 55.70
N LYS A 3 5.63 11.86 54.98
CA LYS A 3 6.98 11.28 55.20
C LYS A 3 7.46 10.75 53.83
N MET A 4 8.76 10.88 53.56
CA MET A 4 9.51 10.21 52.49
C MET A 4 9.40 8.67 52.55
N ASN A 5 9.58 7.99 51.41
CA ASN A 5 10.66 7.00 51.30
C ASN A 5 11.18 6.79 49.86
N LYS A 6 12.51 6.62 49.78
CA LYS A 6 13.36 6.40 48.60
C LYS A 6 13.78 4.92 48.51
N SER A 7 14.41 4.58 47.37
CA SER A 7 15.47 3.55 47.16
C SER A 7 14.96 2.15 46.78
N LYS A 8 15.59 1.35 45.89
CA LYS A 8 16.98 1.23 45.34
C LYS A 8 16.89 0.41 44.01
N ILE A 9 17.59 0.79 42.93
CA ILE A 9 18.89 0.27 42.43
C ILE A 9 18.94 -1.26 42.17
N SER A 10 19.16 -1.65 40.90
CA SER A 10 20.24 -2.58 40.50
C SER A 10 20.52 -2.51 38.98
N VAL A 11 21.79 -2.71 38.64
CA VAL A 11 22.51 -2.39 37.40
C VAL A 11 23.09 -3.68 36.80
N ALA A 12 23.40 -3.65 35.49
CA ALA A 12 24.37 -4.51 34.75
C ALA A 12 23.89 -5.94 34.38
N LYS A 13 24.31 -6.58 33.27
CA LYS A 13 25.53 -6.44 32.46
C LYS A 13 25.40 -7.16 31.10
N LYS A 14 26.28 -6.76 30.18
CA LYS A 14 26.65 -7.21 28.82
C LYS A 14 27.16 -8.69 28.72
N ASN A 15 27.17 -9.22 27.48
CA ASN A 15 28.03 -10.27 26.83
C ASN A 15 27.13 -11.29 26.09
N VAL A 16 27.12 -11.53 24.77
CA VAL A 16 28.09 -11.68 23.65
C VAL A 16 28.94 -12.98 23.69
N ILE A 17 28.82 -13.75 22.58
CA ILE A 17 29.67 -14.79 21.93
C ILE A 17 29.71 -16.24 22.51
N LYS A 18 29.32 -17.26 21.71
CA LYS A 18 30.23 -18.21 20.97
C LYS A 18 29.57 -19.50 20.48
N THR A 19 29.85 -19.78 19.20
CA THR A 19 29.84 -21.07 18.50
C THR A 19 30.58 -22.19 19.25
N VAL A 20 30.06 -23.42 19.18
CA VAL A 20 30.87 -24.66 19.25
C VAL A 20 30.26 -25.72 18.32
N ALA A 21 31.11 -26.27 17.46
CA ALA A 21 30.90 -27.52 16.72
C ALA A 21 31.65 -28.65 17.43
N VAL A 22 31.07 -29.86 17.49
CA VAL A 22 31.73 -31.17 17.80
C VAL A 22 30.90 -32.24 17.06
N ILE A 23 31.34 -32.79 15.92
CA ILE A 23 32.20 -33.99 15.68
C ILE A 23 31.70 -35.29 16.36
N GLY A 24 31.11 -36.17 15.55
CA GLY A 24 31.49 -37.59 15.37
C GLY A 24 31.12 -38.62 16.45
N LEU A 25 30.40 -39.69 16.04
CA LEU A 25 30.91 -41.08 16.01
C LEU A 25 29.83 -42.08 15.55
N LEU A 26 30.23 -42.94 14.60
CA LEU A 26 29.56 -44.19 14.22
C LEU A 26 29.63 -45.23 15.35
N ASN A 27 28.63 -46.11 15.44
CA ASN A 27 28.73 -47.57 15.64
C ASN A 27 27.30 -48.18 15.55
N SER A 28 26.94 -49.01 14.57
CA SER A 28 27.23 -50.46 14.40
C SER A 28 26.16 -51.39 15.01
N VAL A 29 25.41 -52.05 14.09
CA VAL A 29 25.02 -53.48 14.04
C VAL A 29 24.00 -54.08 15.04
N MET A 30 23.02 -54.78 14.41
CA MET A 30 22.10 -55.88 14.78
C MET A 30 22.08 -56.44 16.21
N ILE A 31 20.88 -56.90 16.63
CA ILE A 31 20.58 -58.32 16.94
C ILE A 31 19.06 -58.58 16.82
N LEU A 32 18.73 -59.66 16.09
CA LEU A 32 17.43 -60.35 16.02
C LEU A 32 17.17 -61.15 17.31
N GLY A 33 15.92 -61.19 17.77
CA GLY A 33 15.49 -62.08 18.84
C GLY A 33 13.98 -62.22 18.91
N VAL A 34 13.45 -63.21 18.19
CA VAL A 34 12.08 -63.73 18.33
C VAL A 34 12.07 -64.73 19.48
N SER A 35 11.07 -64.67 20.37
CA SER A 35 10.48 -65.84 21.05
C SER A 35 9.21 -65.46 21.82
N ALA A 36 8.22 -66.34 21.75
CA ALA A 36 6.84 -66.19 22.17
C ALA A 36 6.52 -66.89 23.52
N HIS A 37 5.25 -66.78 23.93
CA HIS A 37 4.51 -67.50 25.01
C HIS A 37 4.72 -66.94 26.43
N SER A 38 3.71 -66.80 27.30
CA SER A 38 2.45 -67.53 27.45
C SER A 38 1.32 -66.70 28.08
N VAL A 39 0.10 -67.19 27.86
CA VAL A 39 -1.24 -66.79 28.30
C VAL A 39 -1.41 -66.85 29.83
N ASP A 40 -2.18 -65.92 30.40
CA ASP A 40 -3.05 -66.22 31.54
C ASP A 40 -4.39 -65.47 31.39
N ALA A 41 -5.48 -66.16 31.72
CA ALA A 41 -6.85 -65.72 31.46
C ALA A 41 -7.72 -65.89 32.71
N SER A 42 -8.45 -64.84 33.11
CA SER A 42 -9.72 -65.00 33.85
C SER A 42 -10.63 -63.76 33.75
N ASN A 43 -11.82 -64.02 33.21
CA ASN A 43 -13.05 -63.24 33.02
C ASN A 43 -13.42 -62.13 34.03
N HIS A 44 -14.06 -61.06 33.53
CA HIS A 44 -15.45 -60.67 33.86
C HIS A 44 -16.05 -59.72 32.79
N GLU A 45 -17.38 -59.78 32.64
CA GLU A 45 -18.23 -59.45 31.49
C GLU A 45 -18.49 -57.96 31.11
N LYS A 46 -18.76 -57.78 29.80
CA LYS A 46 -19.74 -56.88 29.10
C LYS A 46 -19.56 -55.35 29.14
N GLN A 47 -19.21 -54.76 27.99
CA GLN A 47 -20.16 -54.07 27.08
C GLN A 47 -19.47 -53.54 25.80
N VAL A 48 -20.02 -53.96 24.65
CA VAL A 48 -20.17 -53.29 23.35
C VAL A 48 -19.21 -52.13 23.00
N ALA A 49 -18.31 -52.38 22.07
CA ALA A 49 -17.96 -51.42 21.02
C ALA A 49 -17.70 -52.17 19.72
N THR A 50 -18.55 -51.86 18.75
CA THR A 50 -18.50 -52.21 17.34
C THR A 50 -17.10 -52.08 16.74
N SER A 51 -16.76 -53.09 15.95
CA SER A 51 -15.68 -53.19 14.99
C SER A 51 -15.11 -51.82 14.55
N GLU A 52 -13.86 -51.56 14.88
CA GLU A 52 -13.01 -50.73 14.03
C GLU A 52 -12.87 -51.47 12.69
N VAL A 53 -13.81 -51.21 11.78
CA VAL A 53 -13.52 -51.32 10.36
C VAL A 53 -12.59 -50.14 10.10
N GLY A 54 -11.28 -50.40 10.20
CA GLY A 54 -10.26 -49.51 9.67
C GLY A 54 -10.64 -49.21 8.23
N THR A 55 -11.15 -48.00 8.01
CA THR A 55 -11.48 -47.50 6.68
C THR A 55 -10.20 -47.58 5.87
N GLN A 56 -10.23 -48.29 4.75
CA GLN A 56 -9.14 -48.30 3.79
C GLN A 56 -8.80 -46.84 3.44
N GLU A 57 -7.69 -46.36 3.97
CA GLU A 57 -7.07 -45.11 3.53
C GLU A 57 -6.58 -45.37 2.10
N LEU A 58 -7.39 -44.97 1.10
CA LEU A 58 -6.95 -45.02 -0.28
C LEU A 58 -5.96 -43.88 -0.50
N GLY A 59 -4.69 -44.26 -0.43
CA GLY A 59 -3.52 -43.45 -0.77
C GLY A 59 -3.51 -43.11 -2.25
N VAL A 60 -4.06 -41.95 -2.60
CA VAL A 60 -3.73 -41.29 -3.86
C VAL A 60 -2.40 -40.55 -3.64
N VAL A 61 -1.29 -41.30 -3.62
CA VAL A 61 0.03 -40.70 -3.75
C VAL A 61 0.15 -40.19 -5.18
N THR A 62 -0.09 -38.89 -5.36
CA THR A 62 0.09 -38.22 -6.65
C THR A 62 1.40 -37.46 -6.64
N ARG A 63 2.20 -37.55 -7.70
CA ARG A 63 3.26 -36.57 -7.93
C ARG A 63 2.72 -35.54 -8.90
N GLY A 64 2.65 -34.30 -8.45
CA GLY A 64 2.25 -33.16 -9.27
C GLY A 64 3.43 -32.55 -10.03
N SER A 65 3.14 -32.00 -11.20
CA SER A 65 3.96 -30.97 -11.84
C SER A 65 3.06 -29.82 -12.29
N MET A 66 3.56 -28.60 -12.27
CA MET A 66 2.82 -27.39 -12.62
C MET A 66 3.71 -26.52 -13.48
N ASN A 67 3.14 -26.05 -14.59
CA ASN A 67 3.70 -24.96 -15.36
C ASN A 67 2.69 -23.82 -15.39
N VAL A 68 3.18 -22.58 -15.34
CA VAL A 68 2.35 -21.41 -15.53
C VAL A 68 2.83 -20.64 -16.74
N SER A 69 1.91 -20.39 -17.66
CA SER A 69 2.13 -19.66 -18.90
C SER A 69 1.07 -18.57 -19.08
N GLY A 70 0.89 -18.08 -20.31
CA GLY A 70 -0.04 -16.99 -20.61
C GLY A 70 0.63 -15.63 -20.73
N THR A 71 -0.15 -14.65 -21.18
CA THR A 71 0.35 -13.31 -21.51
C THR A 71 0.76 -12.50 -20.28
N GLY A 72 0.24 -12.86 -19.10
CA GLY A 72 0.53 -12.24 -17.81
C GLY A 72 1.63 -12.95 -17.00
N ALA A 73 2.17 -14.09 -17.47
CA ALA A 73 3.10 -14.92 -16.69
C ALA A 73 4.40 -14.18 -16.30
N SER A 74 4.83 -13.20 -17.10
CA SER A 74 5.99 -12.36 -16.80
C SER A 74 5.61 -10.97 -16.25
N GLY A 75 4.35 -10.75 -15.91
CA GLY A 75 3.79 -9.44 -15.58
C GLY A 75 2.57 -9.12 -16.43
N LEU A 76 1.60 -8.44 -15.83
CA LEU A 76 0.45 -7.84 -16.49
C LEU A 76 0.88 -6.60 -17.28
N HIS A 77 0.07 -6.20 -18.25
CA HIS A 77 0.36 -5.09 -19.16
C HIS A 77 -0.69 -4.00 -19.06
N LEU A 78 -0.24 -2.75 -18.99
CA LEU A 78 -1.08 -1.56 -19.02
C LEU A 78 -1.31 -1.11 -20.47
N GLN A 79 -2.54 -0.71 -20.78
CA GLN A 79 -2.97 -0.18 -22.07
C GLN A 79 -3.92 1.00 -21.88
N GLY A 80 -4.21 1.73 -22.97
CA GLY A 80 -5.18 2.84 -22.96
C GLY A 80 -4.82 3.93 -21.95
N ASN A 81 -3.56 4.40 -21.96
CA ASN A 81 -3.04 5.35 -20.96
C ASN A 81 -3.22 4.85 -19.52
N ASN A 82 -2.84 3.59 -19.26
CA ASN A 82 -2.91 2.88 -17.98
C ASN A 82 -4.31 2.65 -17.41
N THR A 83 -5.37 2.85 -18.19
CA THR A 83 -6.75 2.62 -17.74
C THR A 83 -7.19 1.16 -17.88
N VAL A 84 -6.50 0.38 -18.71
CA VAL A 84 -6.79 -1.04 -18.94
C VAL A 84 -5.57 -1.87 -18.55
N THR A 85 -5.78 -2.89 -17.74
CA THR A 85 -4.79 -3.93 -17.41
C THR A 85 -5.14 -5.20 -18.16
N THR A 86 -4.15 -5.89 -18.70
CA THR A 86 -4.32 -7.10 -19.52
C THR A 86 -3.31 -8.17 -19.13
N GLY A 87 -3.65 -9.44 -19.31
CA GLY A 87 -2.75 -10.55 -19.03
C GLY A 87 -3.47 -11.76 -18.44
N THR A 88 -3.20 -12.92 -19.02
CA THR A 88 -3.71 -14.22 -18.55
C THR A 88 -2.63 -14.99 -17.81
N LEU A 89 -3.02 -15.73 -16.77
CA LEU A 89 -2.21 -16.77 -16.14
C LEU A 89 -2.84 -18.12 -16.44
N ASP A 90 -2.12 -18.94 -17.19
CA ASP A 90 -2.55 -20.25 -17.64
C ASP A 90 -1.79 -21.33 -16.85
N PHE A 91 -2.49 -22.02 -15.96
CA PHE A 91 -1.96 -23.04 -15.06
C PHE A 91 -2.20 -24.43 -15.65
N ASP A 92 -1.12 -25.13 -15.97
CA ASP A 92 -1.14 -26.52 -16.42
C ASP A 92 -0.60 -27.41 -15.31
N TYR A 93 -1.50 -28.12 -14.63
CA TYR A 93 -1.16 -29.10 -13.62
C TYR A 93 -1.31 -30.53 -14.16
N GLU A 94 -0.29 -31.36 -13.93
CA GLU A 94 -0.31 -32.80 -14.24
C GLU A 94 -0.03 -33.59 -12.95
N GLY A 95 -1.00 -34.39 -12.50
CA GLY A 95 -0.90 -35.24 -11.32
C GLY A 95 -0.89 -36.71 -11.70
N LYS A 96 0.16 -37.45 -11.30
CA LYS A 96 0.30 -38.88 -11.59
C LYS A 96 0.19 -39.72 -10.34
N SER A 97 -0.76 -40.64 -10.29
CA SER A 97 -0.83 -41.65 -9.22
C SER A 97 0.10 -42.83 -9.53
N ILE A 98 0.94 -43.20 -8.54
CA ILE A 98 2.06 -44.14 -8.74
C ILE A 98 1.74 -45.61 -8.47
N VAL A 99 0.57 -45.94 -7.91
CA VAL A 99 -0.13 -47.26 -7.88
C VAL A 99 -1.34 -47.07 -6.95
N SER A 100 -2.54 -47.03 -7.52
CA SER A 100 -3.78 -46.93 -6.74
C SER A 100 -4.97 -47.54 -7.49
N ILE A 101 -5.97 -48.01 -6.75
CA ILE A 101 -7.28 -48.37 -7.30
C ILE A 101 -8.23 -47.26 -6.87
N GLY A 102 -8.83 -46.57 -7.84
CA GLY A 102 -9.87 -45.59 -7.60
C GLY A 102 -11.17 -46.08 -8.20
N LEU A 103 -12.21 -46.23 -7.37
CA LEU A 103 -13.55 -46.63 -7.82
C LEU A 103 -14.51 -45.49 -7.53
N ASN A 104 -15.01 -44.84 -8.58
CA ASN A 104 -15.85 -43.66 -8.48
C ASN A 104 -15.27 -42.60 -7.52
N GLU A 105 -13.96 -42.40 -7.58
CA GLU A 105 -13.24 -41.42 -6.80
C GLU A 105 -13.59 -40.01 -7.32
N SER A 106 -13.97 -39.13 -6.42
CA SER A 106 -14.06 -37.70 -6.68
C SER A 106 -12.88 -37.03 -6.00
N THR A 107 -12.05 -36.35 -6.80
CA THR A 107 -10.90 -35.57 -6.33
C THR A 107 -11.18 -34.09 -6.52
N ASP A 108 -10.49 -33.26 -5.74
CA ASP A 108 -10.42 -31.83 -5.97
C ASP A 108 -8.99 -31.48 -6.36
N TYR A 109 -8.84 -30.58 -7.32
CA TYR A 109 -7.60 -29.83 -7.48
C TYR A 109 -7.65 -28.62 -6.54
N VAL A 110 -6.60 -28.44 -5.74
CA VAL A 110 -6.45 -27.29 -4.85
C VAL A 110 -5.18 -26.52 -5.20
N MET A 111 -5.24 -25.20 -5.11
CA MET A 111 -4.12 -24.31 -5.37
C MET A 111 -4.05 -23.18 -4.33
N SER A 112 -2.86 -22.97 -3.77
CA SER A 112 -2.58 -21.87 -2.86
C SER A 112 -2.52 -20.56 -3.62
N VAL A 113 -3.12 -19.53 -3.06
CA VAL A 113 -3.14 -18.18 -3.62
C VAL A 113 -2.14 -17.31 -2.86
N PRO A 114 -1.17 -16.68 -3.54
CA PRO A 114 -0.28 -15.69 -2.94
C PRO A 114 -1.06 -14.58 -2.22
N ALA A 115 -0.53 -14.09 -1.09
CA ALA A 115 -1.22 -13.14 -0.23
C ALA A 115 -1.65 -11.87 -0.98
N GLU A 116 -0.83 -11.42 -1.93
CA GLU A 116 -1.05 -10.24 -2.76
C GLU A 116 -2.24 -10.38 -3.73
N LEU A 117 -2.63 -11.62 -4.06
CA LEU A 117 -3.76 -11.94 -4.95
C LEU A 117 -5.05 -12.24 -4.18
N VAL A 118 -4.99 -12.44 -2.86
CA VAL A 118 -6.15 -12.74 -2.01
C VAL A 118 -7.31 -11.74 -2.19
N PRO A 119 -7.10 -10.41 -2.27
CA PRO A 119 -8.20 -9.47 -2.48
C PRO A 119 -8.98 -9.70 -3.78
N LEU A 120 -8.29 -10.14 -4.84
CA LEU A 120 -8.94 -10.50 -6.10
C LEU A 120 -9.70 -11.83 -5.95
N PHE A 121 -9.06 -12.87 -5.43
CA PHE A 121 -9.71 -14.18 -5.29
C PHE A 121 -10.94 -14.13 -4.36
N ASN A 122 -10.93 -13.28 -3.34
CA ASN A 122 -12.05 -13.08 -2.43
C ASN A 122 -13.17 -12.18 -3.01
N ASN A 123 -13.00 -11.62 -4.21
CA ASN A 123 -14.02 -10.84 -4.87
C ASN A 123 -15.18 -11.75 -5.34
N SER A 124 -16.43 -11.32 -5.12
CA SER A 124 -17.61 -12.10 -5.47
C SER A 124 -17.77 -12.39 -6.96
N THR A 125 -17.10 -11.62 -7.84
CA THR A 125 -17.11 -11.82 -9.29
C THR A 125 -15.94 -12.65 -9.82
N PHE A 126 -15.03 -13.13 -8.95
CA PHE A 126 -13.83 -13.89 -9.34
C PHE A 126 -14.11 -15.01 -10.36
N THR A 127 -15.18 -15.78 -10.17
CA THR A 127 -15.53 -16.92 -11.04
C THR A 127 -15.94 -16.52 -12.47
N ASN A 128 -16.03 -15.23 -12.78
CA ASN A 128 -16.21 -14.73 -14.15
C ASN A 128 -14.90 -14.68 -14.94
N TYR A 129 -13.75 -14.68 -14.25
CA TYR A 129 -12.43 -14.46 -14.84
C TYR A 129 -11.58 -15.73 -14.90
N ILE A 130 -12.11 -16.85 -14.42
CA ILE A 130 -11.43 -18.14 -14.45
C ILE A 130 -12.24 -19.15 -15.25
N THR A 131 -11.55 -19.85 -16.14
CA THR A 131 -12.07 -20.99 -16.88
C THR A 131 -11.11 -22.15 -16.72
N GLY A 132 -11.54 -23.35 -17.09
CA GLY A 132 -10.64 -24.47 -17.08
C GLY A 132 -11.24 -25.75 -17.62
N ASN A 133 -10.39 -26.75 -17.77
CA ASN A 133 -10.79 -28.09 -18.14
C ASN A 133 -9.93 -29.14 -17.42
N PHE A 134 -10.55 -30.29 -17.26
CA PHE A 134 -9.96 -31.51 -16.76
C PHE A 134 -9.77 -32.48 -17.93
N GLN A 135 -8.65 -33.21 -17.93
CA GLN A 135 -8.44 -34.36 -18.80
C GLN A 135 -7.93 -35.55 -17.98
N PHE A 136 -8.48 -36.73 -18.25
CA PHE A 136 -8.10 -37.97 -17.61
C PHE A 136 -7.29 -38.90 -18.53
N ASN A 137 -6.62 -39.88 -17.93
CA ASN A 137 -5.86 -40.96 -18.54
C ASN A 137 -6.47 -41.59 -19.81
N ASN A 138 -7.79 -41.76 -19.83
CA ASN A 138 -8.51 -42.38 -20.95
C ASN A 138 -8.86 -41.39 -22.08
N GLY A 139 -8.35 -40.16 -22.02
CA GLY A 139 -8.64 -39.07 -22.97
C GLY A 139 -9.95 -38.34 -22.70
N SER A 140 -10.71 -38.72 -21.65
CA SER A 140 -11.94 -38.04 -21.25
C SER A 140 -11.63 -36.60 -20.86
N LYS A 141 -12.44 -35.66 -21.36
CA LYS A 141 -12.31 -34.23 -21.09
C LYS A 141 -13.57 -33.69 -20.44
N TYR A 142 -13.41 -32.74 -19.54
CA TYR A 142 -14.50 -32.07 -18.86
C TYR A 142 -14.18 -30.59 -18.73
N ALA A 143 -15.00 -29.72 -19.31
CA ALA A 143 -14.89 -28.28 -19.08
C ALA A 143 -15.57 -27.94 -17.75
N TYR A 144 -14.85 -27.26 -16.85
CA TYR A 144 -15.42 -26.89 -15.56
C TYR A 144 -16.53 -25.86 -15.73
N ASN A 145 -17.57 -26.02 -14.91
CA ASN A 145 -18.60 -25.01 -14.74
C ASN A 145 -18.31 -24.18 -13.49
N LYS A 146 -18.99 -23.03 -13.32
CA LYS A 146 -18.75 -22.11 -12.19
C LYS A 146 -18.96 -22.76 -10.81
N ASN A 147 -19.83 -23.77 -10.69
CA ASN A 147 -20.10 -24.42 -9.39
C ASN A 147 -18.98 -25.39 -8.99
N ASP A 148 -18.13 -25.80 -9.93
CA ASP A 148 -16.96 -26.63 -9.65
C ASP A 148 -15.84 -25.82 -9.00
N ILE A 149 -15.80 -24.50 -9.25
CA ILE A 149 -14.74 -23.59 -8.82
C ILE A 149 -15.17 -22.87 -7.55
N ARG A 150 -14.36 -22.97 -6.51
CA ARG A 150 -14.61 -22.36 -5.20
C ARG A 150 -13.36 -21.68 -4.69
N VAL A 151 -13.57 -20.56 -4.02
CA VAL A 151 -12.53 -19.87 -3.27
C VAL A 151 -12.82 -20.09 -1.79
N GLU A 152 -11.84 -20.61 -1.08
CA GLU A 152 -11.91 -20.99 0.33
C GLU A 152 -10.89 -20.18 1.14
N ASP A 153 -10.93 -20.34 2.47
CA ASP A 153 -9.97 -19.77 3.41
C ASP A 153 -9.78 -18.23 3.28
N GLY A 154 -10.86 -17.54 2.92
CA GLY A 154 -10.89 -16.09 2.74
C GLY A 154 -10.08 -15.61 1.53
N GLY A 155 -9.96 -16.41 0.47
CA GLY A 155 -9.22 -16.06 -0.75
C GLY A 155 -7.87 -16.76 -0.90
N LYS A 156 -7.46 -17.58 0.07
CA LYS A 156 -6.13 -18.20 0.12
C LYS A 156 -6.04 -19.54 -0.60
N THR A 157 -7.18 -20.19 -0.84
CA THR A 157 -7.24 -21.51 -1.46
C THR A 157 -8.24 -21.47 -2.61
N LEU A 158 -7.78 -21.78 -3.82
CA LEU A 158 -8.66 -22.11 -4.94
C LEU A 158 -8.89 -23.62 -4.92
N ARG A 159 -10.16 -24.05 -4.87
CA ARG A 159 -10.57 -25.46 -4.96
C ARG A 159 -11.42 -25.67 -6.20
N ILE A 160 -11.11 -26.72 -6.95
CA ILE A 160 -11.81 -27.10 -8.17
C ILE A 160 -12.22 -28.56 -8.08
N LYS A 161 -13.52 -28.83 -8.17
CA LYS A 161 -14.06 -30.19 -8.12
C LYS A 161 -13.85 -30.89 -9.45
N ASN A 162 -13.12 -32.01 -9.44
CA ASN A 162 -12.97 -32.85 -10.63
C ASN A 162 -14.19 -33.77 -10.83
N PRO A 163 -14.51 -34.14 -12.08
CA PRO A 163 -15.51 -35.16 -12.34
C PRO A 163 -15.06 -36.50 -11.74
N THR A 164 -16.03 -37.30 -11.30
CA THR A 164 -15.77 -38.64 -10.76
C THR A 164 -15.10 -39.54 -11.80
N GLN A 165 -14.04 -40.26 -11.39
CA GLN A 165 -13.30 -41.18 -12.24
C GLN A 165 -13.13 -42.55 -11.59
N SER A 166 -12.92 -43.57 -12.42
CA SER A 166 -12.50 -44.90 -12.00
C SER A 166 -11.22 -45.30 -12.74
N TRP A 167 -10.26 -45.91 -12.03
CA TRP A 167 -9.03 -46.43 -12.63
C TRP A 167 -8.51 -47.64 -11.88
N PHE A 168 -7.76 -48.46 -12.63
CA PHE A 168 -7.07 -49.64 -12.12
C PHE A 168 -5.59 -49.49 -12.44
N ALA A 169 -4.74 -49.45 -11.41
CA ALA A 169 -3.28 -49.22 -11.46
C ALA A 169 -2.84 -47.75 -11.48
N TYR A 170 -2.81 -47.10 -12.65
CA TYR A 170 -2.24 -45.75 -12.81
C TYR A 170 -3.31 -44.74 -13.22
N ALA A 171 -3.15 -43.49 -12.77
CA ALA A 171 -4.02 -42.37 -13.08
C ALA A 171 -3.20 -41.12 -13.42
N ASP A 172 -3.48 -40.49 -14.56
CA ASP A 172 -2.99 -39.15 -14.95
C ASP A 172 -4.19 -38.21 -14.94
N PHE A 173 -4.04 -37.14 -14.18
CA PHE A 173 -5.00 -36.08 -14.00
C PHE A 173 -4.38 -34.80 -14.53
N LYS A 174 -4.96 -34.25 -15.59
CA LYS A 174 -4.53 -32.98 -16.17
C LYS A 174 -5.58 -31.94 -15.89
N VAL A 175 -5.15 -30.83 -15.29
CA VAL A 175 -6.00 -29.69 -14.97
C VAL A 175 -5.39 -28.48 -15.64
N HIS A 176 -6.14 -27.88 -16.56
CA HIS A 176 -5.78 -26.61 -17.18
C HIS A 176 -6.72 -25.54 -16.65
N LEU A 177 -6.17 -24.45 -16.13
CA LEU A 177 -6.92 -23.27 -15.69
C LEU A 177 -6.40 -22.05 -16.41
N SER A 178 -7.29 -21.22 -16.92
CA SER A 178 -6.95 -19.91 -17.49
C SER A 178 -7.62 -18.83 -16.65
N LEU A 179 -6.80 -17.98 -16.04
CA LEU A 179 -7.21 -16.83 -15.24
C LEU A 179 -6.92 -15.55 -16.01
N ASP A 180 -7.96 -14.82 -16.41
CA ASP A 180 -7.84 -13.48 -16.99
C ASP A 180 -7.67 -12.43 -15.88
N LEU A 181 -6.49 -12.47 -15.28
CA LEU A 181 -6.14 -11.60 -14.15
C LEU A 181 -6.15 -10.13 -14.55
N GLY A 182 -5.71 -9.81 -15.78
CA GLY A 182 -5.71 -8.45 -16.30
C GLY A 182 -7.11 -7.85 -16.41
N GLN A 183 -8.05 -8.58 -17.02
CA GLN A 183 -9.44 -8.11 -17.11
C GLN A 183 -10.05 -7.94 -15.72
N MET A 184 -9.76 -8.87 -14.80
CA MET A 184 -10.24 -8.77 -13.43
C MET A 184 -9.72 -7.51 -12.71
N VAL A 185 -8.42 -7.19 -12.83
CA VAL A 185 -7.83 -5.95 -12.30
C VAL A 185 -8.51 -4.73 -12.91
N THR A 186 -8.78 -4.76 -14.22
CA THR A 186 -9.46 -3.66 -14.94
C THR A 186 -10.88 -3.43 -14.41
N ASP A 187 -11.68 -4.48 -14.33
CA ASP A 187 -13.10 -4.37 -13.99
C ASP A 187 -13.32 -4.03 -12.51
N THR A 188 -12.49 -4.58 -11.63
CA THR A 188 -12.62 -4.40 -10.18
C THR A 188 -11.87 -3.18 -9.65
N GLY A 189 -10.84 -2.72 -10.37
CA GLY A 189 -9.89 -1.71 -9.89
C GLY A 189 -8.97 -2.19 -8.75
N ILE A 190 -9.09 -3.45 -8.31
CA ILE A 190 -8.25 -4.03 -7.27
C ILE A 190 -6.89 -4.35 -7.90
N ARG A 191 -5.84 -3.68 -7.42
CA ARG A 191 -4.46 -3.86 -7.88
C ARG A 191 -3.77 -4.99 -7.12
N VAL A 192 -2.79 -5.64 -7.76
CA VAL A 192 -1.97 -6.68 -7.13
C VAL A 192 -0.71 -6.05 -6.56
N ALA A 193 -0.47 -6.19 -5.27
CA ALA A 193 0.74 -5.66 -4.66
C ALA A 193 2.01 -6.35 -5.20
N ASP A 194 3.13 -5.63 -5.19
CA ASP A 194 4.46 -6.22 -5.42
C ASP A 194 4.72 -7.30 -4.36
N ALA A 195 5.38 -8.40 -4.76
CA ALA A 195 5.65 -9.52 -3.87
C ALA A 195 6.49 -9.06 -2.66
N GLU A 196 6.10 -9.48 -1.45
CA GLU A 196 6.77 -9.05 -0.21
C GLU A 196 8.29 -9.34 -0.24
N ASN A 197 9.10 -8.40 0.29
CA ASN A 197 10.56 -8.52 0.39
C ASN A 197 11.30 -8.79 -0.94
N ASN A 198 10.77 -8.34 -2.07
CA ASN A 198 11.28 -8.68 -3.41
C ASN A 198 11.36 -10.19 -3.65
N SER A 199 10.45 -10.95 -3.03
CA SER A 199 10.34 -12.39 -3.23
C SER A 199 9.65 -12.66 -4.56
N SER A 200 8.78 -13.67 -4.63
CA SER A 200 8.09 -14.02 -5.86
C SER A 200 6.71 -14.57 -5.53
N TYR A 201 5.79 -14.47 -6.49
CA TYR A 201 4.48 -15.09 -6.36
C TYR A 201 4.63 -16.61 -6.55
N ILE A 202 4.37 -17.37 -5.49
CA ILE A 202 4.50 -18.82 -5.49
C ILE A 202 3.11 -19.45 -5.44
N PHE A 203 2.78 -20.20 -6.49
CA PHE A 203 1.60 -21.05 -6.53
C PHE A 203 2.00 -22.46 -6.16
N THR A 204 1.20 -23.10 -5.32
CA THR A 204 1.37 -24.49 -4.94
C THR A 204 0.06 -25.21 -5.17
N GLY A 205 0.08 -26.28 -5.96
CA GLY A 205 -1.11 -27.03 -6.31
C GLY A 205 -0.97 -28.53 -6.06
N GLY A 206 -2.10 -29.20 -5.88
CA GLY A 206 -2.14 -30.64 -5.65
C GLY A 206 -3.54 -31.21 -5.80
N LEU A 207 -3.62 -32.54 -5.80
CA LEU A 207 -4.89 -33.26 -5.76
C LEU A 207 -5.18 -33.73 -4.34
N VAL A 208 -6.41 -33.52 -3.92
CA VAL A 208 -6.93 -34.01 -2.63
C VAL A 208 -8.23 -34.77 -2.85
N LYS A 209 -8.67 -35.53 -1.85
CA LYS A 209 -9.98 -36.17 -1.88
C LYS A 209 -11.08 -35.10 -1.88
N ASN A 210 -12.18 -35.34 -2.59
CA ASN A 210 -13.28 -34.38 -2.59
C ASN A 210 -13.78 -34.12 -1.16
N GLY A 211 -13.87 -32.84 -0.81
CA GLY A 211 -14.37 -32.40 0.49
C GLY A 211 -13.41 -32.58 1.68
N SER A 212 -12.19 -33.08 1.47
CA SER A 212 -11.19 -33.11 2.55
C SER A 212 -10.59 -31.74 2.79
N SER A 213 -10.30 -31.44 4.05
CA SER A 213 -9.51 -30.28 4.45
C SER A 213 -8.15 -30.27 3.73
N VAL A 214 -7.64 -29.08 3.40
CA VAL A 214 -6.32 -28.93 2.82
C VAL A 214 -5.30 -28.81 3.93
N ASP A 215 -4.38 -29.77 3.99
CA ASP A 215 -3.16 -29.67 4.79
C ASP A 215 -2.00 -29.37 3.84
N TRP A 216 -1.48 -28.14 3.89
CA TRP A 216 -0.42 -27.70 2.98
C TRP A 216 0.94 -28.35 3.26
N ASP A 217 1.18 -28.86 4.47
CA ASP A 217 2.41 -29.60 4.80
C ASP A 217 2.36 -31.00 4.17
N VAL A 218 1.18 -31.62 4.16
CA VAL A 218 0.93 -32.94 3.54
C VAL A 218 0.84 -32.85 2.02
N VAL A 219 0.12 -31.85 1.50
CA VAL A 219 0.14 -31.52 0.06
C VAL A 219 1.59 -31.20 -0.36
N GLY A 220 2.36 -30.54 0.49
CA GLY A 220 3.77 -30.18 0.32
C GLY A 220 4.75 -31.32 0.00
N SER A 221 4.42 -32.57 0.33
CA SER A 221 5.28 -33.73 0.00
C SER A 221 5.07 -34.25 -1.43
N TYR A 222 4.04 -33.76 -2.13
CA TYR A 222 3.50 -34.30 -3.37
C TYR A 222 3.00 -33.19 -4.34
N ASN A 223 3.18 -31.94 -3.94
CA ASN A 223 2.70 -30.75 -4.63
C ASN A 223 3.53 -30.43 -5.86
N ALA A 224 2.89 -29.68 -6.75
CA ALA A 224 3.59 -28.92 -7.76
C ALA A 224 3.64 -27.46 -7.32
N SER A 225 4.84 -26.88 -7.25
CA SER A 225 5.00 -25.45 -7.00
C SER A 225 5.57 -24.77 -8.24
N TYR A 226 5.06 -23.58 -8.52
CA TYR A 226 5.57 -22.71 -9.58
C TYR A 226 5.78 -21.31 -9.03
N THR A 227 6.95 -20.74 -9.33
CA THR A 227 7.30 -19.37 -8.97
C THR A 227 7.23 -18.51 -10.22
N LEU A 228 6.40 -17.47 -10.22
CA LEU A 228 6.36 -16.54 -11.35
C LEU A 228 7.72 -15.84 -11.51
N PRO A 229 8.20 -15.63 -12.75
CA PRO A 229 9.48 -14.96 -13.03
C PRO A 229 9.42 -13.44 -12.84
N THR A 230 8.57 -12.93 -11.97
CA THR A 230 8.42 -11.51 -11.65
C THR A 230 8.05 -11.33 -10.17
N HIS A 231 8.54 -10.24 -9.58
CA HIS A 231 8.14 -9.76 -8.25
C HIS A 231 7.19 -8.56 -8.33
N ARG A 232 6.86 -8.11 -9.54
CA ARG A 232 6.00 -6.97 -9.84
C ARG A 232 4.97 -7.41 -10.88
N LEU A 233 3.98 -8.18 -10.44
CA LEU A 233 3.00 -8.77 -11.35
C LEU A 233 2.11 -7.69 -11.96
N ASP A 234 1.76 -6.66 -11.19
CA ASP A 234 0.90 -5.58 -11.65
C ASP A 234 1.66 -4.23 -11.65
N PRO A 235 2.08 -3.73 -12.82
CA PRO A 235 2.84 -2.48 -12.90
C PRO A 235 2.05 -1.24 -12.45
N GLY A 236 0.71 -1.27 -12.49
CA GLY A 236 -0.07 -0.12 -12.04
C GLY A 236 -0.25 -0.04 -10.53
N TRP A 237 0.05 -1.11 -9.78
CA TRP A 237 0.24 -1.00 -8.33
C TRP A 237 1.39 -0.04 -8.01
N THR A 238 2.53 -0.19 -8.69
CA THR A 238 3.67 0.71 -8.49
C THR A 238 3.27 2.16 -8.82
N LEU A 239 2.62 2.39 -9.96
CA LEU A 239 2.18 3.74 -10.35
C LEU A 239 1.25 4.39 -9.32
N LEU A 240 0.43 3.60 -8.61
CA LEU A 240 -0.47 4.09 -7.57
C LEU A 240 0.30 4.51 -6.30
N GLN A 241 1.44 3.89 -6.02
CA GLN A 241 2.29 4.22 -4.88
C GLN A 241 3.26 5.40 -5.16
N GLU A 242 3.43 5.78 -6.42
CA GLU A 242 4.22 6.96 -6.78
C GLU A 242 3.47 8.24 -6.40
N VAL A 243 4.01 8.96 -5.42
CA VAL A 243 3.45 10.22 -4.91
C VAL A 243 4.20 11.40 -5.57
N PRO A 244 3.49 12.44 -6.05
CA PRO A 244 4.16 13.59 -6.64
C PRO A 244 5.02 14.32 -5.60
N THR A 245 6.10 14.93 -6.09
CA THR A 245 6.89 15.87 -5.31
C THR A 245 6.34 17.27 -5.52
N VAL A 246 6.47 18.11 -4.51
CA VAL A 246 5.96 19.48 -4.52
C VAL A 246 7.09 20.37 -4.00
N GLU A 247 7.42 21.42 -4.74
CA GLU A 247 8.39 22.42 -4.29
C GLU A 247 7.81 23.23 -3.11
N ALA A 248 8.65 24.03 -2.45
CA ALA A 248 8.17 24.92 -1.39
C ALA A 248 7.12 25.89 -1.94
N ILE A 249 6.02 26.05 -1.21
CA ILE A 249 4.95 27.00 -1.54
C ILE A 249 5.02 28.17 -0.56
N PHE A 250 5.05 29.38 -1.10
CA PHE A 250 4.98 30.61 -0.33
C PHE A 250 3.63 31.30 -0.49
N ASP A 251 3.28 32.15 0.48
CA ASP A 251 2.02 32.91 0.49
C ASP A 251 1.91 33.99 -0.60
N THR A 252 3.02 34.29 -1.26
CA THR A 252 3.06 35.12 -2.46
C THR A 252 2.80 34.36 -3.75
N ASP A 253 2.89 33.03 -3.73
CA ASP A 253 2.89 32.22 -4.95
C ASP A 253 1.47 32.05 -5.52
N THR A 254 1.38 32.08 -6.84
CA THR A 254 0.15 31.82 -7.61
C THR A 254 0.26 30.54 -8.45
N THR A 255 1.35 29.79 -8.27
CA THR A 255 1.63 28.54 -8.97
C THR A 255 2.26 27.55 -8.01
N VAL A 256 1.93 26.28 -8.16
CA VAL A 256 2.64 25.17 -7.52
C VAL A 256 3.40 24.41 -8.58
N THR A 257 4.69 24.18 -8.31
CA THR A 257 5.56 23.38 -9.16
C THR A 257 5.97 22.10 -8.44
N GLY A 258 6.32 21.09 -9.22
CA GLY A 258 6.79 19.83 -8.69
C GLY A 258 7.03 18.81 -9.78
N ARG A 259 7.29 17.57 -9.37
CA ARG A 259 7.50 16.44 -10.28
C ARG A 259 6.49 15.32 -10.04
N GLY A 260 6.11 14.64 -11.12
CA GLY A 260 5.22 13.48 -11.09
C GLY A 260 5.50 12.53 -12.25
N VAL A 261 4.61 11.56 -12.45
CA VAL A 261 4.66 10.63 -13.57
C VAL A 261 4.24 11.37 -14.85
N PRO A 262 5.04 11.34 -15.93
CA PRO A 262 4.69 12.00 -17.19
C PRO A 262 3.29 11.65 -17.69
N GLY A 263 2.55 12.67 -18.13
CA GLY A 263 1.16 12.54 -18.60
C GLY A 263 0.12 12.37 -17.49
N ALA A 264 0.51 12.26 -16.22
CA ALA A 264 -0.43 12.14 -15.11
C ALA A 264 -1.19 13.45 -14.86
N LYS A 265 -2.46 13.33 -14.43
CA LYS A 265 -3.26 14.48 -14.00
C LYS A 265 -2.90 14.84 -12.56
N ILE A 266 -2.58 16.11 -12.31
CA ILE A 266 -2.35 16.68 -10.98
C ILE A 266 -3.63 17.32 -10.45
N GLN A 267 -3.90 17.11 -9.16
CA GLN A 267 -4.94 17.81 -8.42
C GLN A 267 -4.36 18.38 -7.12
N ILE A 268 -4.64 19.67 -6.88
CA ILE A 268 -4.16 20.42 -5.72
C ILE A 268 -5.37 20.83 -4.88
N LYS A 269 -5.32 20.57 -3.58
CA LYS A 269 -6.41 20.78 -2.64
C LYS A 269 -5.97 21.54 -1.38
N VAL A 270 -6.92 22.22 -0.76
CA VAL A 270 -6.84 22.69 0.63
C VAL A 270 -8.06 22.14 1.35
N GLY A 271 -7.83 21.32 2.39
CA GLY A 271 -8.85 20.39 2.88
C GLY A 271 -9.33 19.49 1.74
N ASP A 272 -10.64 19.39 1.55
CA ASP A 272 -11.25 18.62 0.45
C ASP A 272 -11.52 19.46 -0.82
N LYS A 273 -11.31 20.78 -0.76
CA LYS A 273 -11.59 21.67 -1.89
C LYS A 273 -10.43 21.68 -2.87
N VAL A 274 -10.71 21.35 -4.13
CA VAL A 274 -9.76 21.50 -5.24
C VAL A 274 -9.56 22.98 -5.55
N ILE A 275 -8.31 23.42 -5.52
CA ILE A 275 -7.89 24.79 -5.81
C ILE A 275 -7.08 24.92 -7.10
N GLY A 276 -6.67 23.80 -7.70
CA GLY A 276 -5.99 23.77 -9.00
C GLY A 276 -5.88 22.36 -9.57
N THR A 277 -5.75 22.28 -10.89
CA THR A 277 -5.49 21.03 -11.62
C THR A 277 -4.54 21.28 -12.77
N GLY A 278 -3.74 20.29 -13.13
CA GLY A 278 -2.89 20.33 -14.32
C GLY A 278 -2.47 18.95 -14.77
N VAL A 279 -1.47 18.89 -15.64
CA VAL A 279 -0.90 17.66 -16.18
C VAL A 279 0.62 17.73 -16.06
N VAL A 280 1.25 16.60 -15.75
CA VAL A 280 2.70 16.47 -15.74
C VAL A 280 3.20 16.36 -17.18
N ASP A 281 4.20 17.16 -17.52
CA ASP A 281 4.84 17.15 -18.84
C ASP A 281 5.72 15.90 -19.07
N GLU A 282 6.26 15.77 -20.27
CA GLU A 282 7.12 14.65 -20.67
C GLU A 282 8.44 14.58 -19.88
N ASN A 283 8.89 15.71 -19.31
CA ASN A 283 10.09 15.79 -18.47
C ASN A 283 9.78 15.44 -17.00
N GLY A 284 8.52 15.10 -16.69
CA GLY A 284 8.08 14.79 -15.34
C GLY A 284 7.85 16.02 -14.47
N ILE A 285 7.72 17.22 -15.06
CA ILE A 285 7.51 18.49 -14.34
C ILE A 285 6.05 18.93 -14.52
N TYR A 286 5.45 19.47 -13.47
CA TYR A 286 4.16 20.15 -13.57
C TYR A 286 4.24 21.58 -13.03
N VAL A 287 3.42 22.46 -13.59
CA VAL A 287 3.19 23.82 -13.11
C VAL A 287 1.68 24.05 -13.10
N VAL A 288 1.10 24.26 -11.92
CA VAL A 288 -0.35 24.41 -11.73
C VAL A 288 -0.65 25.76 -11.11
N THR A 289 -1.43 26.59 -11.79
CA THR A 289 -1.92 27.86 -11.26
C THR A 289 -2.94 27.61 -10.14
N ILE A 290 -2.77 28.31 -9.02
CA ILE A 290 -3.65 28.28 -7.85
C ILE A 290 -3.92 29.71 -7.33
N PRO A 291 -5.03 29.96 -6.62
CA PRO A 291 -5.15 31.18 -5.83
C PRO A 291 -4.09 31.22 -4.72
N LYS A 292 -3.62 32.42 -4.34
CA LYS A 292 -2.70 32.61 -3.20
C LYS A 292 -3.28 31.97 -1.94
N GLN A 293 -2.40 31.38 -1.14
CA GLN A 293 -2.75 30.74 0.13
C GLN A 293 -2.05 31.46 1.28
N TYR A 294 -2.68 31.54 2.45
CA TYR A 294 -2.04 32.10 3.64
C TYR A 294 -0.95 31.15 4.17
N ALA A 295 0.10 31.72 4.77
CA ALA A 295 1.09 30.94 5.49
C ALA A 295 0.43 30.09 6.60
N GLY A 296 0.91 28.86 6.78
CA GLY A 296 0.34 27.88 7.71
C GLY A 296 -0.76 27.00 7.13
N VAL A 297 -1.29 27.30 5.94
CA VAL A 297 -2.26 26.44 5.25
C VAL A 297 -1.57 25.15 4.75
N THR A 298 -2.18 23.99 5.00
CA THR A 298 -1.74 22.71 4.41
C THR A 298 -2.36 22.52 3.03
N VAL A 299 -1.51 22.48 2.01
CA VAL A 299 -1.86 22.13 0.63
C VAL A 299 -1.58 20.64 0.42
N LYS A 300 -2.53 19.95 -0.21
CA LYS A 300 -2.40 18.54 -0.61
C LYS A 300 -2.30 18.41 -2.12
N VAL A 301 -1.33 17.65 -2.60
CA VAL A 301 -1.14 17.37 -4.03
C VAL A 301 -1.15 15.88 -4.27
N ASN A 302 -1.95 15.42 -5.22
CA ASN A 302 -1.94 14.02 -5.66
C ASN A 302 -1.99 13.96 -7.20
N GLN A 303 -1.65 12.78 -7.72
CA GLN A 303 -1.62 12.53 -9.16
C GLN A 303 -2.49 11.35 -9.55
N ASN A 304 -2.99 11.34 -10.79
CA ASN A 304 -3.68 10.22 -11.39
C ASN A 304 -3.01 9.84 -12.71
N THR A 305 -2.45 8.63 -12.75
CA THR A 305 -1.70 8.09 -13.89
C THR A 305 -2.56 7.29 -14.87
N GLY A 306 -3.89 7.28 -14.67
CA GLY A 306 -4.85 6.41 -15.34
C GLY A 306 -5.32 5.24 -14.47
N VAL A 307 -4.48 4.79 -13.52
CA VAL A 307 -4.77 3.65 -12.63
C VAL A 307 -5.61 4.01 -11.41
N GLY A 308 -5.71 5.30 -11.08
CA GLY A 308 -6.27 5.80 -9.82
C GLY A 308 -5.48 6.99 -9.27
N TRP A 309 -5.94 7.55 -8.15
CA TRP A 309 -5.27 8.66 -7.46
C TRP A 309 -4.23 8.15 -6.47
N SER A 310 -3.01 8.70 -6.51
CA SER A 310 -1.96 8.45 -5.52
C SER A 310 -2.38 8.93 -4.12
N LYS A 311 -1.59 8.55 -3.10
CA LYS A 311 -1.63 9.22 -1.80
C LYS A 311 -1.33 10.72 -1.96
N ASP A 312 -1.84 11.51 -1.02
CA ASP A 312 -1.59 12.95 -0.97
C ASP A 312 -0.16 13.25 -0.49
N ARG A 313 0.50 14.18 -1.18
CA ARG A 313 1.67 14.90 -0.67
C ARG A 313 1.22 16.18 0.00
N GLU A 314 1.50 16.30 1.29
CA GLU A 314 1.16 17.49 2.06
C GLU A 314 2.35 18.46 2.14
N VAL A 315 2.08 19.75 1.93
CA VAL A 315 3.04 20.85 2.09
C VAL A 315 2.37 21.99 2.83
N ILE A 316 3.05 22.52 3.85
CA ILE A 316 2.58 23.71 4.57
C ILE A 316 3.11 24.95 3.86
N VAL A 317 2.22 25.86 3.52
CA VAL A 317 2.55 27.16 2.91
C VAL A 317 3.39 27.97 3.89
N LYS A 318 4.52 28.49 3.43
CA LYS A 318 5.42 29.32 4.22
C LYS A 318 5.17 30.79 3.92
N HIS A 319 5.51 31.66 4.86
CA HIS A 319 5.66 33.07 4.52
C HIS A 319 6.91 33.23 3.65
N LYS A 320 6.85 33.98 2.55
CA LYS A 320 8.06 34.30 1.82
C LYS A 320 8.91 35.24 2.66
N ASP A 321 10.14 34.84 2.99
CA ASP A 321 11.07 35.73 3.69
C ASP A 321 11.25 37.00 2.86
N ALA A 322 10.87 38.13 3.44
CA ALA A 322 11.04 39.42 2.80
C ALA A 322 12.52 39.83 2.86
N THR A 323 13.10 40.18 1.72
CA THR A 323 14.44 40.80 1.71
C THR A 323 14.40 42.21 2.30
N ILE A 324 13.24 42.87 2.23
CA ILE A 324 13.00 44.19 2.79
C ILE A 324 12.84 44.06 4.30
N ALA A 325 13.74 44.70 5.06
CA ALA A 325 13.64 44.78 6.51
C ALA A 325 12.33 45.47 6.93
N LYS A 326 11.75 45.04 8.04
CA LYS A 326 10.55 45.69 8.59
C LYS A 326 10.83 47.18 8.88
N PRO A 327 9.91 48.10 8.55
CA PRO A 327 10.11 49.52 8.79
C PRO A 327 10.17 49.80 10.30
N GLN A 328 11.04 50.70 10.73
CA GLN A 328 11.06 51.16 12.12
C GLN A 328 10.03 52.26 12.29
N VAL A 329 9.07 52.07 13.19
CA VAL A 329 7.97 53.01 13.40
C VAL A 329 8.12 53.67 14.77
N ASN A 330 7.97 54.99 14.81
CA ASN A 330 7.94 55.73 16.06
C ASN A 330 6.63 55.47 16.82
N ILE A 331 6.58 55.88 18.10
CA ILE A 331 5.38 55.73 18.93
C ILE A 331 4.20 56.46 18.27
N VAL A 332 3.06 55.78 18.19
CA VAL A 332 1.79 56.33 17.71
C VAL A 332 0.82 56.42 18.88
N THR A 333 0.13 57.55 19.00
CA THR A 333 -0.94 57.79 19.99
C THR A 333 -2.27 58.05 19.29
N GLU A 334 -3.37 58.01 20.04
CA GLU A 334 -4.71 58.32 19.51
C GLU A 334 -4.87 59.78 19.01
N ASP A 335 -3.97 60.67 19.42
CA ASP A 335 -3.91 62.07 18.95
C ASP A 335 -2.94 62.27 17.78
N SER A 336 -2.22 61.21 17.37
CA SER A 336 -1.27 61.27 16.25
C SER A 336 -1.99 61.49 14.93
N LYS A 337 -1.51 62.46 14.14
CA LYS A 337 -2.05 62.81 12.81
C LYS A 337 -1.31 62.11 11.67
N ALA A 338 -0.16 61.54 11.95
CA ALA A 338 0.68 60.83 11.00
C ALA A 338 1.46 59.71 11.72
N VAL A 339 1.83 58.68 10.95
CA VAL A 339 2.81 57.68 11.37
C VAL A 339 4.16 58.08 10.79
N THR A 340 5.18 58.13 11.65
CA THR A 340 6.55 58.48 11.28
C THR A 340 7.51 57.33 11.56
N GLY A 341 8.61 57.28 10.82
CA GLY A 341 9.59 56.21 11.00
C GLY A 341 10.71 56.20 9.97
N LYS A 342 11.40 55.06 9.89
CA LYS A 342 12.44 54.77 8.89
C LYS A 342 12.11 53.51 8.09
N GLY A 343 12.27 53.61 6.78
CA GLY A 343 12.27 52.47 5.86
C GLY A 343 13.68 52.03 5.49
N GLU A 344 13.78 50.92 4.77
CA GLU A 344 15.02 50.33 4.29
C GLU A 344 15.54 51.04 3.03
N THR A 345 14.69 51.20 2.01
CA THR A 345 15.13 51.71 0.69
C THR A 345 14.33 52.94 0.24
N PRO A 346 14.99 54.06 -0.12
CA PRO A 346 14.31 55.22 -0.70
C PRO A 346 13.50 54.87 -1.95
N GLY A 347 12.29 55.43 -2.06
CA GLY A 347 11.37 55.19 -3.16
C GLY A 347 10.41 54.01 -2.94
N ASN A 348 10.68 53.13 -1.97
CA ASN A 348 9.71 52.11 -1.57
C ASN A 348 8.45 52.74 -0.95
N ILE A 349 7.35 52.00 -1.00
CA ILE A 349 6.07 52.40 -0.44
C ILE A 349 5.90 51.77 0.94
N ILE A 350 5.55 52.58 1.93
CA ILE A 350 5.06 52.14 3.23
C ILE A 350 3.53 52.01 3.15
N ILE A 351 3.00 50.88 3.61
CA ILE A 351 1.57 50.60 3.73
C ILE A 351 1.23 50.44 5.21
N ILE A 352 0.20 51.15 5.67
CA ILE A 352 -0.33 51.09 7.05
C ILE A 352 -1.72 50.46 6.97
N ALA A 353 -1.93 49.35 7.66
CA ALA A 353 -3.21 48.64 7.73
C ALA A 353 -3.68 48.43 9.17
N ASP A 354 -4.98 48.17 9.34
CA ASP A 354 -5.56 47.71 10.60
C ASP A 354 -5.36 46.20 10.83
N ALA A 355 -5.89 45.68 11.95
CA ALA A 355 -5.79 44.27 12.32
C ALA A 355 -6.54 43.32 11.39
N ASP A 356 -7.53 43.81 10.63
CA ASP A 356 -8.26 43.02 9.63
C ASP A 356 -7.55 43.06 8.26
N GLY A 357 -6.40 43.73 8.17
CA GLY A 357 -5.62 43.88 6.94
C GLY A 357 -6.16 44.94 5.99
N LYS A 358 -7.12 45.77 6.42
CA LYS A 358 -7.63 46.88 5.61
C LYS A 358 -6.64 48.03 5.65
N GLU A 359 -6.28 48.51 4.46
CA GLU A 359 -5.38 49.64 4.32
C GLU A 359 -6.01 50.95 4.85
N ILE A 360 -5.25 51.61 5.72
CA ILE A 360 -5.58 52.91 6.31
C ILE A 360 -4.93 54.04 5.51
N ALA A 361 -3.64 53.89 5.19
CA ALA A 361 -2.86 54.90 4.48
C ALA A 361 -1.61 54.29 3.82
N ARG A 362 -1.01 55.04 2.89
CA ARG A 362 0.27 54.72 2.27
C ARG A 362 1.11 55.97 2.01
N GLY A 363 2.43 55.80 1.90
CA GLY A 363 3.35 56.88 1.52
C GLY A 363 4.73 56.36 1.13
N VAL A 364 5.64 57.24 0.73
CA VAL A 364 6.94 56.87 0.15
C VAL A 364 8.05 57.03 1.18
N VAL A 365 9.02 56.11 1.19
CA VAL A 365 10.29 56.25 1.92
C VAL A 365 11.15 57.31 1.21
N GLN A 366 11.48 58.38 1.92
CA GLN A 366 12.26 59.50 1.38
C GLN A 366 13.74 59.15 1.16
N ALA A 367 14.48 60.03 0.48
CA ALA A 367 15.91 59.86 0.19
C ALA A 367 16.79 59.63 1.44
N ASN A 368 16.41 60.23 2.57
CA ASN A 368 17.08 60.06 3.87
C ASN A 368 16.57 58.82 4.65
N ARG A 369 15.81 57.94 3.99
CA ARG A 369 15.14 56.75 4.55
C ARG A 369 14.03 57.03 5.56
N SER A 370 13.62 58.27 5.78
CA SER A 370 12.48 58.59 6.64
C SER A 370 11.14 58.48 5.91
N PHE A 371 10.06 58.31 6.65
CA PHE A 371 8.70 58.50 6.15
C PHE A 371 7.84 59.23 7.18
N GLU A 372 6.84 59.97 6.68
CA GLU A 372 5.78 60.61 7.45
C GLU A 372 4.48 60.47 6.64
N ILE A 373 3.51 59.76 7.19
CA ILE A 373 2.31 59.34 6.44
C ILE A 373 1.09 59.77 7.24
N PRO A 374 0.31 60.74 6.74
CA PRO A 374 -0.93 61.16 7.38
C PRO A 374 -1.89 59.98 7.54
N ILE A 375 -2.50 59.88 8.72
CA ILE A 375 -3.50 58.85 9.05
C ILE A 375 -4.75 59.51 9.64
N PRO A 376 -5.95 58.92 9.42
CA PRO A 376 -7.12 59.30 10.20
C PRO A 376 -6.93 58.95 11.67
N LYS A 377 -7.71 59.59 12.54
CA LYS A 377 -7.68 59.35 13.99
C LYS A 377 -7.86 57.85 14.28
N GLN A 378 -6.97 57.31 15.12
CA GLN A 378 -7.00 55.91 15.55
C GLN A 378 -7.57 55.77 16.96
N THR A 379 -8.22 54.64 17.22
CA THR A 379 -8.70 54.28 18.56
C THR A 379 -7.53 53.86 19.43
N ALA A 380 -7.46 54.34 20.68
CA ALA A 380 -6.46 53.85 21.63
C ALA A 380 -6.53 52.32 21.78
N TYR A 381 -5.36 51.70 21.95
CA TYR A 381 -5.13 50.26 22.05
C TYR A 381 -5.42 49.45 20.78
N SER A 382 -5.75 50.08 19.65
CA SER A 382 -5.73 49.39 18.36
C SER A 382 -4.29 49.05 17.94
N LEU A 383 -4.16 48.11 17.01
CA LEU A 383 -2.88 47.75 16.39
C LEU A 383 -2.84 48.27 14.96
N LEU A 384 -1.74 48.92 14.60
CA LEU A 384 -1.38 49.22 13.22
C LEU A 384 -0.33 48.22 12.73
N TYR A 385 -0.47 47.79 11.49
CA TYR A 385 0.47 46.91 10.80
C TYR A 385 1.15 47.72 9.70
N VAL A 386 2.44 48.01 9.88
CA VAL A 386 3.21 48.85 8.97
C VAL A 386 4.21 48.00 8.19
N THR A 387 4.11 48.03 6.87
CA THR A 387 4.98 47.25 5.96
C THR A 387 5.65 48.17 4.95
N GLU A 388 6.78 47.73 4.40
CA GLU A 388 7.48 48.40 3.28
C GLU A 388 7.48 47.49 2.05
N THR A 389 7.17 48.04 0.87
CA THR A 389 7.15 47.30 -0.39
C THR A 389 7.82 48.07 -1.53
N ASN A 390 8.51 47.35 -2.41
CA ASN A 390 9.02 47.87 -3.68
C ASN A 390 8.06 47.60 -4.86
N GLY A 391 6.85 47.10 -4.57
CA GLY A 391 5.84 46.68 -5.56
C GLY A 391 5.93 45.20 -5.97
N THR A 392 7.05 44.53 -5.70
CA THR A 392 7.23 43.09 -5.99
C THR A 392 7.43 42.24 -4.73
N GLU A 393 8.07 42.81 -3.71
CA GLU A 393 8.28 42.20 -2.39
C GLU A 393 7.74 43.14 -1.32
N THR A 394 7.33 42.58 -0.18
CA THR A 394 6.81 43.31 0.98
C THR A 394 7.46 42.79 2.24
N SER A 395 7.92 43.68 3.13
CA SER A 395 8.50 43.34 4.43
C SER A 395 7.52 42.58 5.33
N LEU A 396 8.05 41.88 6.34
CA LEU A 396 7.25 41.55 7.52
C LEU A 396 6.68 42.84 8.16
N PRO A 397 5.49 42.78 8.80
CA PRO A 397 4.90 43.95 9.43
C PRO A 397 5.62 44.33 10.73
N THR A 398 5.82 45.63 10.93
CA THR A 398 6.02 46.19 12.26
C THR A 398 4.66 46.45 12.88
N ILE A 399 4.39 45.74 13.98
CA ILE A 399 3.13 45.87 14.74
C ILE A 399 3.29 47.03 15.73
N VAL A 400 2.44 48.04 15.61
CA VAL A 400 2.51 49.28 16.38
C VAL A 400 1.22 49.45 17.19
N PRO A 401 1.28 49.33 18.52
CA PRO A 401 0.12 49.65 19.36
C PRO A 401 -0.12 51.17 19.40
N VAL A 402 -1.38 51.57 19.29
CA VAL A 402 -1.79 52.97 19.44
C VAL A 402 -1.96 53.26 20.93
N HIS A 403 -1.16 54.16 21.48
CA HIS A 403 -1.22 54.51 22.89
C HIS A 403 -2.31 55.56 23.20
N ALA A 404 -2.99 55.41 24.33
CA ALA A 404 -3.83 56.47 24.86
C ALA A 404 -2.96 57.66 25.32
N THR A 405 -3.42 58.89 25.07
CA THR A 405 -2.72 60.08 25.59
C THR A 405 -3.18 60.32 27.02
N LEU A 406 -2.25 60.35 27.98
CA LEU A 406 -2.56 60.79 29.34
C LEU A 406 -2.90 62.28 29.29
N ARG A 407 -4.14 62.63 29.64
CA ARG A 407 -4.62 64.01 29.74
C ARG A 407 -4.59 64.52 31.15
#